data_AF-A0A3G8EVF5-F1
#
_entry.id   AF-A0A3G8EVF5-F1
#
_cell.length_a   1.000
_cell.length_b   1.000
_cell.length_c   1.000
_cell.angle_alpha   90.00
_cell.angle_beta   90.00
_cell.angle_gamma   90.00
#
_symmetry.space_group_name_H-M   'P 1'
#
loop_
_entity.id
_entity.type
_entity.pdbx_description
1 polymer ?
#
loop_
_entity_poly.entity_id
_entity_poly.type
_entity_poly.pdbx_seq_one_letter_code
_entity_poly.pdbx_strand_id
1 'polypeptide(L)' 'MIIWINGPFGAGKTTLAKRLRDRRSKSLIFDPRKSGSW' A
#
# COMPACT_ATOMS: atom_id res chain seq x y z
N MET A 1 -1.80 -9.03 11.25
CA MET A 1 -0.89 -7.87 11.40
C MET A 1 -1.24 -6.85 10.35
N ILE A 2 -1.40 -5.58 10.73
CA ILE A 2 -1.64 -4.47 9.80
C ILE A 2 -0.36 -3.65 9.68
N ILE A 3 0.03 -3.31 8.46
CA ILE A 3 1.17 -2.43 8.18
C ILE A 3 0.62 -1.17 7.52
N TRP A 4 0.76 -0.03 8.20
CA TRP A 4 0.30 1.25 7.68
C TRP A 4 1.46 1.99 7.01
N ILE A 5 1.30 2.35 5.74
CA ILE A 5 2.32 3.04 4.94
C ILE A 5 1.85 4.47 4.66
N ASN A 6 2.52 5.46 5.26
CA ASN A 6 2.24 6.89 5.08
C ASN A 6 3.42 7.63 4.42
N GLY A 7 3.17 8.83 3.89
CA GLY A 7 4.15 9.69 3.22
C GLY A 7 3.47 10.72 2.31
N PRO A 8 4.19 11.76 1.85
CA PRO A 8 3.64 12.81 0.98
C PRO A 8 3.30 12.30 -0.44
N PHE A 9 2.64 13.13 -1.25
CA PHE A 9 2.39 12.83 -2.66
C PHE A 9 3.71 12.54 -3.40
N GLY A 10 3.73 11.54 -4.27
CA GLY A 10 4.95 11.13 -4.98
C GLY A 10 5.98 10.33 -4.17
N ALA A 11 5.84 10.19 -2.84
CA ALA A 11 6.83 9.52 -1.97
C ALA A 11 7.00 8.00 -2.17
N GLY A 12 6.39 7.40 -3.18
CA GLY A 12 6.60 5.97 -3.49
C GLY A 12 5.83 4.96 -2.63
N LYS A 13 4.83 5.39 -1.83
CA LYS A 13 4.01 4.51 -0.96
C LYS A 13 3.47 3.27 -1.69
N THR A 14 2.92 3.43 -2.89
CA THR A 14 2.39 2.33 -3.70
C THR A 14 3.48 1.35 -4.12
N THR A 15 4.65 1.85 -4.50
CA THR A 15 5.81 1.02 -4.89
C THR A 15 6.31 0.21 -3.70
N LEU A 16 6.41 0.83 -2.52
CA LEU A 16 6.80 0.15 -1.29
C LEU A 16 5.81 -0.95 -0.90
N ALA A 17 4.51 -0.66 -0.93
CA ALA A 17 3.46 -1.63 -0.61
C ALA A 17 3.51 -2.88 -1.52
N LYS A 18 3.73 -2.68 -2.84
CA LYS A 18 3.89 -3.79 -3.80
C LYS A 18 5.11 -4.65 -3.50
N ARG A 19 6.29 -4.03 -3.34
CA ARG A 19 7.53 -4.76 -3.00
C ARG A 19 7.44 -5.50 -1.67
N LEU A 20 6.74 -4.92 -0.69
CA LEU A 20 6.51 -5.56 0.60
C LEU A 20 5.64 -6.81 0.46
N ARG A 21 4.57 -6.74 -0.32
CA ARG A 21 3.71 -7.90 -0.63
C ARG A 21 4.49 -8.99 -1.38
N ASP A 22 5.34 -8.62 -2.34
CA ASP A 22 6.12 -9.60 -3.10
C ASP A 22 7.09 -10.39 -2.20
N ARG A 23 7.61 -9.75 -1.14
CA ARG A 23 8.45 -10.39 -0.10
C ARG A 23 7.65 -11.14 0.97
N ARG A 24 6.38 -10.81 1.15
CA ARG A 24 5.43 -11.43 2.09
C ARG A 24 4.20 -11.93 1.33
N SER A 25 4.36 -13.08 0.69
CA SER A 25 3.41 -13.67 -0.26
C SER A 25 1.99 -13.97 0.28
N LYS A 26 1.74 -13.84 1.59
CA LYS A 26 0.41 -13.94 2.21
C LYS A 26 -0.15 -12.59 2.71
N SER A 27 0.22 -11.49 2.07
CA SER A 27 -0.26 -10.14 2.42
C SER A 27 -1.19 -9.56 1.36
N LEU A 28 -2.17 -8.78 1.82
CA LEU A 28 -3.11 -8.03 0.98
C LEU A 28 -2.71 -6.55 0.99
N ILE A 29 -2.84 -5.87 -0.16
CA ILE A 29 -2.71 -4.42 -0.26
C ILE A 29 -4.11 -3.81 -0.26
N PHE A 30 -4.38 -2.93 0.70
CA PHE A 30 -5.56 -2.08 0.74
C PHE A 30 -5.15 -0.64 0.42
N ASP A 31 -5.71 -0.05 -0.64
CA ASP A 31 -5.46 1.36 -1.02
C ASP A 31 -6.75 2.16 -0.87
N PRO A 32 -6.93 2.94 0.22
CA PRO A 32 -8.15 3.68 0.49
C PRO A 32 -8.44 4.76 -0.56
N ARG A 33 -7.45 5.19 -1.34
CA ARG A 33 -7.67 6.15 -2.44
C ARG A 33 -8.61 5.58 -3.51
N LYS A 34 -8.67 4.26 -3.68
CA LYS A 34 -9.60 3.62 -4.63
C LYS A 34 -11.04 3.60 -4.12
N SER A 35 -11.24 3.73 -2.80
CA SER A 35 -12.57 3.74 -2.18
C SER A 35 -13.24 5.12 -2.21
N GLY A 36 -12.50 6.18 -2.57
CA GLY A 36 -13.01 7.56 -2.66
C GLY A 36 -13.49 7.97 -4.05
N SER A 37 -13.41 7.09 -5.05
CA SER A 37 -14.06 7.31 -6.35
C SER A 37 -15.50 6.81 -6.30
N TRP A 38 -16.38 7.61 -5.70
CA TRP A 38 -17.84 7.53 -5.83
C TRP A 38 -18.34 8.83 -6.46
#